data_AF-A0AAE1G767-F1
#
_entry.id   AF-A0AAE1G767-F1
#
_cell.length_a   1.000
_cell.length_b   1.000
_cell.length_c   1.000
_cell.angle_alpha   90.00
_cell.angle_beta   90.00
_cell.angle_gamma   90.00
#
_symmetry.space_group_name_H-M   'P 1'
#
loop_
_entity.id
_entity.type
_entity.pdbx_description
1 polymer ?
#
loop_
_entity_poly.entity_id
_entity_poly.type
_entity_poly.pdbx_seq_one_letter_code
_entity_poly.pdbx_strand_id
1 'polypeptide(L)'
;MNYARYLPCYYDQMSQLPITQPEVYRKFMEGGCFSVQLGSVNPFCRIPVDQAIEETVNKDTQTAGGTKGFSFKPEAVSIYYITAEYRSMYLRQARDLIGHGRSKPSQ
;
A
#
# COMPACT_ATOMS: atom_id res chain seq x y z
N MET A 1 6.74 -14.62 -13.08
CA MET A 1 5.53 -14.98 -12.30
C MET A 1 4.34 -15.00 -13.24
N ASN A 2 3.54 -16.07 -13.25
CA ASN A 2 2.32 -16.11 -14.06
C ASN A 2 1.13 -15.63 -13.20
N TYR A 3 0.80 -14.35 -13.31
CA TYR A 3 -0.25 -13.69 -12.54
C TYR A 3 -1.65 -14.26 -12.82
N ALA A 4 -1.88 -14.86 -14.00
CA ALA A 4 -3.16 -15.46 -14.36
C ALA A 4 -3.54 -16.65 -13.46
N ARG A 5 -2.56 -17.28 -12.80
CA ARG A 5 -2.81 -18.38 -11.85
C ARG A 5 -3.65 -17.94 -10.65
N TYR A 6 -3.58 -16.66 -10.26
CA TYR A 6 -4.34 -16.16 -9.10
C TYR A 6 -5.77 -15.73 -9.46
N LEU A 7 -6.08 -15.57 -10.75
CA LEU A 7 -7.37 -15.08 -11.22
C LEU A 7 -8.56 -15.91 -10.67
N PRO A 8 -8.54 -17.26 -10.67
CA PRO A 8 -9.64 -18.05 -10.14
C PRO A 8 -9.85 -17.85 -8.63
N CYS A 9 -8.77 -17.68 -7.87
CA CYS A 9 -8.81 -17.45 -6.42
C CYS A 9 -9.42 -16.08 -6.10
N TYR A 10 -8.99 -15.04 -6.82
CA TYR A 10 -9.57 -13.71 -6.69
C TYR A 10 -11.05 -13.69 -7.11
N TYR A 11 -11.41 -14.42 -8.16
CA TYR A 11 -12.80 -14.50 -8.63
C TYR A 11 -13.72 -15.15 -7.59
N ASP A 12 -13.29 -16.25 -6.99
CA ASP A 12 -14.03 -16.92 -5.92
C ASP A 12 -14.21 -15.99 -4.70
N GLN A 13 -13.13 -15.32 -4.27
CA GLN A 13 -13.18 -14.34 -3.18
C GLN A 13 -14.14 -13.18 -3.46
N MET A 14 -14.10 -12.63 -4.68
CA MET A 14 -14.99 -11.53 -5.08
C MET A 14 -16.45 -11.97 -5.19
N SER A 15 -16.70 -13.22 -5.57
CA SER A 15 -18.05 -13.80 -5.67
C SER A 15 -18.68 -14.04 -4.29
N GLN A 16 -17.86 -14.28 -3.26
CA GLN A 16 -18.32 -14.47 -1.87
C GLN A 16 -18.43 -13.16 -1.07
N LEU A 17 -17.90 -12.06 -1.60
CA LEU A 17 -17.88 -10.74 -0.97
C LEU A 17 -19.24 -10.24 -0.41
N PRO A 18 -20.40 -10.47 -1.08
CA PRO A 18 -21.70 -10.07 -0.54
C PRO A 18 -22.03 -10.74 0.80
N ILE A 19 -21.49 -11.94 1.03
CA ILE A 19 -21.76 -12.78 2.20
C ILE A 19 -20.69 -12.55 3.27
N THR A 20 -19.41 -12.53 2.86
CA THR A 20 -18.28 -12.42 3.80
C THR A 20 -18.10 -11.00 4.31
N GLN A 21 -18.28 -9.98 3.45
CA GLN A 21 -18.12 -8.56 3.77
C GLN A 21 -19.18 -7.70 3.05
N PRO A 22 -20.45 -7.76 3.49
CA PRO A 22 -21.56 -7.05 2.83
C PRO A 22 -21.36 -5.53 2.76
N GLU A 23 -20.71 -4.92 3.76
CA GLU A 23 -20.41 -3.48 3.75
C GLU A 23 -19.42 -3.09 2.64
N VAL A 24 -18.41 -3.93 2.41
CA VAL A 24 -17.42 -3.71 1.34
C VAL A 24 -18.07 -3.91 -0.02
N TYR A 25 -18.90 -4.96 -0.16
CA TYR A 25 -19.68 -5.20 -1.37
C TYR A 25 -20.61 -4.03 -1.69
N ARG A 26 -21.34 -3.52 -0.69
CA ARG A 26 -22.20 -2.34 -0.84
C ARG A 26 -21.41 -1.11 -1.33
N LYS A 27 -20.24 -0.87 -0.74
CA LYS A 27 -19.32 0.21 -1.15
C LYS A 27 -18.78 0.04 -2.57
N PHE A 28 -18.55 -1.19 -3.03
CA PHE A 28 -18.20 -1.48 -4.42
C PHE A 28 -19.35 -1.19 -5.38
N MET A 29 -20.57 -1.60 -5.02
CA MET A 29 -21.78 -1.36 -5.83
C MET A 29 -22.18 0.13 -5.88
N GLU A 30 -21.86 0.90 -4.85
CA GLU A 30 -22.05 2.36 -4.79
C GLU A 30 -21.10 3.14 -5.75
N GLY A 31 -20.16 2.46 -6.44
CA GLY A 31 -19.34 3.04 -7.52
C GLY A 31 -18.28 4.05 -7.07
N GLY A 32 -18.02 4.17 -5.77
CA GLY A 32 -17.18 5.23 -5.20
C GLY A 32 -15.83 4.80 -4.61
N CYS A 33 -15.63 3.51 -4.32
CA CYS A 33 -14.56 3.07 -3.41
C CYS A 33 -13.33 2.45 -4.08
N PHE A 34 -13.27 2.41 -5.41
CA PHE A 34 -12.09 1.94 -6.16
C PHE A 34 -11.05 3.04 -6.44
N SER A 35 -11.39 4.28 -6.07
CA SER A 35 -10.56 5.44 -6.36
C SER A 35 -10.46 6.33 -5.14
N VAL A 36 -9.25 6.79 -4.85
CA VAL A 36 -8.98 7.78 -3.82
C VAL A 36 -9.12 9.17 -4.43
N GLN A 37 -9.71 10.07 -3.67
CA GLN A 37 -9.77 11.48 -4.02
C GLN A 37 -8.85 12.24 -3.06
N LEU A 38 -7.75 12.79 -3.58
CA LEU A 38 -6.75 13.48 -2.76
C LEU A 38 -7.22 14.87 -2.29
N GLY A 39 -8.21 15.47 -2.96
CA GLY A 39 -8.76 16.80 -2.62
C GLY A 39 -10.27 16.78 -2.40
N SER A 40 -10.77 17.54 -1.43
CA SER A 40 -12.19 17.52 -1.02
C SER A 40 -13.17 18.15 -2.02
N VAL A 41 -12.69 18.93 -3.00
CA VAL A 41 -13.53 19.85 -3.77
C VAL A 41 -13.82 19.40 -5.20
N ASN A 42 -13.04 18.50 -5.81
CA ASN A 42 -13.19 18.17 -7.23
C ASN A 42 -13.29 16.65 -7.52
N PRO A 43 -14.47 16.15 -7.96
CA PRO A 43 -14.67 14.73 -8.27
C PRO A 43 -13.93 14.25 -9.53
N PHE A 44 -13.42 15.15 -10.37
CA PHE A 44 -12.64 14.80 -11.57
C PHE A 44 -11.24 14.24 -11.28
N CYS A 45 -10.78 14.30 -10.02
CA CYS A 45 -9.41 13.92 -9.64
C CYS A 45 -9.36 12.60 -8.85
N ARG A 46 -10.30 11.69 -9.09
CA ARG A 46 -10.29 10.35 -8.51
C ARG A 46 -9.24 9.49 -9.20
N ILE A 47 -8.23 9.07 -8.44
CA ILE A 47 -7.16 8.19 -8.93
C ILE A 47 -7.30 6.80 -8.32
N PRO A 48 -6.91 5.73 -9.02
CA PRO A 48 -6.84 4.39 -8.45
C PRO A 48 -6.06 4.36 -7.13
N VAL A 49 -6.45 3.46 -6.22
CA VAL A 49 -5.86 3.36 -4.87
C VAL A 49 -4.37 3.02 -4.91
N ASP A 50 -3.96 2.16 -5.84
CA ASP A 50 -2.54 1.80 -6.04
C ASP A 50 -1.71 3.01 -6.49
N GLN A 51 -2.22 3.79 -7.44
CA GLN A 51 -1.60 5.01 -7.92
C GLN A 51 -1.54 6.07 -6.81
N ALA A 52 -2.57 6.17 -5.97
CA ALA A 52 -2.53 7.07 -4.82
C ALA A 52 -1.44 6.66 -3.83
N ILE A 53 -1.29 5.36 -3.55
CA ILE A 53 -0.24 4.84 -2.68
C ILE A 53 1.14 5.10 -3.29
N GLU A 54 1.32 4.87 -4.58
CA GLU A 54 2.57 5.17 -5.29
C GLU A 54 2.89 6.68 -5.22
N GLU A 55 1.95 7.54 -5.62
CA GLU A 55 2.16 8.99 -5.66
C GLU A 55 2.25 9.67 -4.29
N THR A 56 1.88 9.00 -3.20
CA THR A 56 1.99 9.55 -1.83
C THR A 56 3.12 8.89 -1.04
N VAL A 57 3.19 7.56 -1.05
CA VAL A 57 4.20 6.78 -0.29
C VAL A 57 5.52 6.71 -1.05
N ASN A 58 5.52 6.49 -2.37
CA ASN A 58 6.78 6.53 -3.13
C ASN A 58 7.26 7.96 -3.34
N LYS A 59 6.38 8.96 -3.43
CA LYS A 59 6.81 10.36 -3.57
C LYS A 59 7.53 10.91 -2.34
N ASP A 60 7.21 10.42 -1.15
CA ASP A 60 7.96 10.71 0.08
C ASP A 60 9.37 10.09 0.06
N THR A 61 9.59 9.05 -0.75
CA THR A 61 10.91 8.45 -1.01
C THR A 61 11.56 8.90 -2.33
N GLN A 62 10.80 9.56 -3.22
CA GLN A 62 11.22 10.03 -4.56
C GLN A 62 11.17 11.56 -4.73
N THR A 63 10.98 12.32 -3.65
CA THR A 63 11.42 13.73 -3.65
C THR A 63 12.94 13.75 -3.89
N ALA A 64 13.51 14.90 -4.23
CA ALA A 64 14.95 15.07 -4.48
C ALA A 64 15.87 14.80 -3.24
N GLY A 65 15.47 13.90 -2.35
CA GLY A 65 16.22 13.25 -1.28
C GLY A 65 16.04 11.73 -1.23
N GLY A 66 15.44 11.08 -2.24
CA GLY A 66 15.61 9.64 -2.45
C GLY A 66 17.09 9.33 -2.54
N THR A 67 17.56 8.36 -1.76
CA THR A 67 18.94 8.17 -1.28
C THR A 67 20.00 8.26 -2.40
N LYS A 68 20.36 9.49 -2.74
CA LYS A 68 21.46 9.89 -3.61
C LYS A 68 22.22 11.00 -2.89
N GLY A 69 22.52 10.79 -1.61
CA GLY A 69 23.24 11.72 -0.75
C GLY A 69 22.73 11.69 0.69
N PHE A 70 23.66 11.76 1.65
CA PHE A 70 23.34 11.99 3.05
C PHE A 70 22.69 13.38 3.19
N SER A 71 21.60 13.48 3.96
CA SER A 71 21.04 14.79 4.31
C SER A 71 21.97 15.50 5.30
N PHE A 72 22.43 16.70 4.96
CA PHE A 72 23.18 17.56 5.88
C PHE A 72 22.29 18.37 6.83
N LYS A 73 20.95 18.22 6.73
CA LYS A 73 20.00 18.90 7.63
C LYS A 73 19.83 18.08 8.91
N PRO A 74 20.30 18.55 10.08
CA PRO A 74 20.32 17.77 11.31
C PRO A 74 18.92 17.31 11.76
N GLU A 75 17.91 18.14 11.53
CA GLU A 75 16.52 17.86 11.86
C GLU A 75 15.94 16.71 11.05
N ALA A 76 16.19 16.70 9.73
CA ALA A 76 15.75 15.61 8.85
C ALA A 76 16.41 14.27 9.23
N VAL A 77 17.69 14.31 9.63
CA VAL A 77 18.43 13.14 10.11
C VAL A 77 17.85 12.65 11.44
N SER A 78 17.56 13.56 12.37
CA SER A 78 16.94 13.24 13.66
C SER A 78 15.58 12.56 13.49
N ILE A 79 14.69 13.14 12.69
CA ILE A 79 13.36 12.57 12.40
C ILE A 79 13.48 11.21 11.72
N TYR A 80 14.44 11.04 10.81
CA TYR A 80 14.69 9.76 10.17
C TYR A 80 15.06 8.68 11.20
N TYR A 81 15.99 8.96 12.12
CA TYR A 81 16.38 7.99 13.15
C TYR A 81 15.26 7.69 14.15
N ILE A 82 14.49 8.70 14.56
CA ILE A 82 13.35 8.53 15.47
C ILE A 82 12.27 7.64 14.84
N THR A 83 12.03 7.77 13.52
CA THR A 83 10.97 7.04 12.82
C THR A 83 11.44 5.73 12.17
N ALA A 84 12.75 5.48 12.09
CA ALA A 84 13.33 4.32 11.42
C ALA A 84 12.80 2.99 11.97
N GLU A 85 12.65 2.88 13.29
CA GLU A 85 12.15 1.67 13.94
C GLU A 85 10.71 1.35 13.51
N TYR A 86 9.81 2.33 13.59
CA TYR A 86 8.42 2.18 13.15
C TYR A 86 8.32 1.83 11.67
N ARG A 87 9.13 2.48 10.82
CA ARG A 87 9.20 2.17 9.39
C ARG A 87 9.65 0.72 9.16
N SER A 88 10.63 0.23 9.92
CA SER A 88 11.08 -1.16 9.83
C SER A 88 10.00 -2.16 10.28
N MET A 89 9.23 -1.82 11.31
CA MET A 89 8.13 -2.63 11.82
C MET A 89 7.02 -2.77 10.77
N TYR A 90 6.57 -1.66 10.17
CA TYR A 90 5.55 -1.68 9.13
C TYR A 90 6.00 -2.45 7.89
N LEU A 91 7.27 -2.29 7.48
CA LEU A 91 7.84 -3.06 6.37
C LEU A 91 7.90 -4.57 6.68
N ARG A 92 8.18 -4.94 7.93
CA ARG A 92 8.15 -6.35 8.37
C ARG A 92 6.76 -6.94 8.30
N GLN A 93 5.76 -6.22 8.83
CA GLN A 93 4.36 -6.63 8.76
C GLN A 93 3.87 -6.74 7.31
N ALA A 94 4.22 -5.79 6.46
CA ALA A 94 3.89 -5.85 5.03
C ALA A 94 4.53 -7.08 4.35
N ARG A 95 5.79 -7.40 4.69
CA ARG A 95 6.48 -8.60 4.16
C ARG A 95 5.83 -9.90 4.62
N ASP A 96 5.36 -9.95 5.86
CA ASP A 96 4.67 -11.10 6.42
C ASP A 96 3.29 -11.30 5.76
N LEU A 97 2.57 -10.21 5.49
CA LEU A 97 1.29 -10.23 4.75
C LEU A 97 1.45 -10.72 3.30
N ILE A 98 2.59 -10.45 2.66
CA ILE A 98 2.91 -10.89 1.28
C ILE A 98 3.53 -12.31 1.29
N GLY A 99 3.58 -12.99 2.44
CA GLY A 99 4.06 -14.37 2.57
C GLY A 99 5.58 -14.55 2.37
N HIS A 100 6.35 -13.45 2.37
CA HIS A 100 7.81 -13.48 2.18
C HIS A 100 8.59 -13.67 3.50
N GLY A 101 7.91 -13.79 4.65
CA GLY A 101 8.51 -13.96 5.98
C GLY A 101 8.85 -15.40 6.40
N ARG A 102 8.46 -16.43 5.61
CA ARG A 102 8.80 -17.83 5.91
C ARG A 102 9.95 -18.33 5.05
N SER A 103 11.17 -17.88 5.35
CA SER A 103 12.34 -18.70 5.05
C SER A 103 12.34 -19.91 5.99
N LYS A 104 12.38 -21.11 5.40
CA LYS A 104 12.32 -22.42 6.05
C LYS A 104 13.22 -22.50 7.30
N PRO A 105 12.82 -23.21 8.37
CA PRO A 105 13.76 -23.58 9.41
C PRO A 105 14.85 -24.47 8.79
N SER A 106 16.11 -24.10 9.03
CA SER A 106 17.28 -24.93 8.75
C SER A 106 17.10 -26.28 9.43
N GLN A 107 17.19 -27.37 8.66
CA GLN A 107 17.47 -28.69 9.21
C GLN A 107 18.95 -28.80 9.57
#